data_AF-A0AAJ0H851-F1
#
_entry.id   AF-A0AAJ0H851-F1
#
_cell.length_a   1.000
_cell.length_b   1.000
_cell.length_c   1.000
_cell.angle_alpha   90.00
_cell.angle_beta   90.00
_cell.angle_gamma   90.00
#
_symmetry.space_group_name_H-M   'P 1'
#
loop_
_entity.id
_entity.type
_entity.pdbx_description
1 polymer ?
#
loop_
_entity_poly.entity_id
_entity_poly.type
_entity_poly.pdbx_seq_one_letter_code
_entity_poly.pdbx_strand_id
1 'polypeptide(L)'
;MQHLTPWTGAGTSNLEYDDIAGVFTTKLIEYDYLSQDWRDRRPRYYFDVRSTSETWDSPFPMGSARYQKMRDLSSNDSVYIIARVFEMYTGAIDVKFYVNPLKLYRQRLIDFSADEYTVRPLS
;
A
#
# COMPACT_ATOMS: atom_id res chain seq x y z
N MET A 1 3.41 -11.65 -23.30
CA MET A 1 4.23 -10.43 -23.41
C MET A 1 3.62 -9.43 -22.43
N GLN A 2 4.36 -9.01 -21.39
CA GLN A 2 3.84 -8.08 -20.38
C GLN A 2 4.03 -6.64 -20.88
N HIS A 3 2.99 -5.83 -20.86
CA HIS A 3 3.05 -4.43 -21.27
C HIS A 3 3.30 -3.54 -20.06
N LEU A 4 4.47 -2.90 -20.02
CA LEU A 4 4.73 -1.74 -19.17
C LEU A 4 4.44 -0.49 -20.01
N THR A 5 3.40 0.27 -19.66
CA THR A 5 3.05 1.51 -20.36
C THR A 5 3.88 2.69 -19.81
N PRO A 6 4.29 3.66 -20.65
CA PRO A 6 5.02 4.85 -20.19
C PRO A 6 4.22 5.67 -19.17
N TRP A 7 4.88 6.16 -18.11
CA TRP A 7 4.27 6.96 -17.05
C TRP A 7 4.06 8.42 -17.49
N THR A 8 2.80 8.88 -17.55
CA THR A 8 2.44 10.25 -17.99
C THR A 8 1.55 11.05 -17.01
N GLY A 9 1.25 10.55 -15.81
CA GLY A 9 0.30 11.18 -14.88
C GLY A 9 0.92 11.70 -13.58
N ALA A 10 0.41 12.82 -13.06
CA ALA A 10 0.63 13.25 -11.68
C ALA A 10 0.31 12.07 -10.72
N GLY A 11 1.37 11.50 -10.11
CA GLY A 11 1.42 10.11 -9.62
C GLY A 11 0.20 9.65 -8.81
N THR A 12 -0.59 8.75 -9.40
CA THR A 12 -1.81 8.13 -8.86
C THR A 12 -1.53 6.87 -8.02
N SER A 13 -0.43 6.19 -8.29
CA SER A 13 0.27 5.22 -7.45
C SER A 13 1.72 5.14 -8.00
N ASN A 14 2.67 4.54 -7.28
CA ASN A 14 4.03 4.40 -7.81
C ASN A 14 4.13 3.34 -8.91
N LEU A 15 3.30 2.30 -8.83
CA LEU A 15 3.25 1.20 -9.78
C LEU A 15 1.84 0.62 -9.80
N GLU A 16 1.34 0.34 -11.00
CA GLU A 16 0.10 -0.40 -11.23
C GLU A 16 0.44 -1.73 -11.88
N TYR A 17 -0.19 -2.82 -11.44
CA TYR A 17 0.07 -4.15 -11.96
C TYR A 17 -1.23 -4.93 -12.17
N ASP A 18 -1.48 -5.30 -13.42
CA ASP A 18 -2.59 -6.18 -13.80
C ASP A 18 -2.15 -7.64 -13.69
N ASP A 19 -2.64 -8.35 -12.68
CA ASP A 19 -2.31 -9.76 -12.47
C ASP A 19 -3.15 -10.69 -13.35
N ILE A 20 -3.01 -10.54 -14.67
CA ILE A 20 -3.79 -11.26 -15.69
C ILE A 20 -3.68 -12.79 -15.50
N ALA A 21 -2.48 -13.27 -15.14
CA ALA A 21 -2.24 -14.70 -14.94
C ALA A 21 -2.64 -15.20 -13.54
N GLY A 22 -2.84 -14.31 -12.56
CA GLY A 22 -3.15 -14.69 -11.17
C GLY A 22 -1.95 -15.15 -10.35
N VAL A 23 -0.75 -15.03 -10.91
CA VAL A 23 0.48 -15.56 -10.29
C VAL A 23 0.82 -14.74 -9.05
N PHE A 24 0.68 -13.42 -9.12
CA PHE A 24 0.98 -12.57 -7.97
C PHE A 24 -0.05 -12.75 -6.84
N THR A 25 -1.33 -12.85 -7.19
CA THR A 25 -2.42 -13.16 -6.25
C THR A 25 -2.16 -14.49 -5.56
N THR A 26 -1.78 -15.52 -6.32
CA THR A 26 -1.43 -16.84 -5.77
C THR A 26 -0.28 -16.74 -4.77
N LYS A 27 0.77 -15.98 -5.08
CA LYS A 27 1.89 -15.75 -4.15
C LYS A 27 1.47 -15.01 -2.89
N LEU A 28 0.64 -13.97 -3.00
CA LEU A 28 0.15 -13.26 -1.82
C LEU A 28 -0.72 -14.15 -0.93
N ILE A 29 -1.42 -15.13 -1.48
CA ILE A 29 -2.14 -16.15 -0.69
C ILE A 29 -1.16 -17.12 -0.03
N GLU A 30 -0.15 -17.61 -0.76
CA GLU A 30 0.87 -18.52 -0.21
C GLU A 30 1.66 -17.92 0.97
N TYR A 31 1.85 -16.60 0.97
CA TYR A 31 2.51 -15.86 2.05
C TYR A 31 1.53 -15.23 3.07
N ASP A 32 0.27 -15.68 3.09
CA ASP A 32 -0.78 -15.24 4.03
C ASP A 32 -1.12 -13.73 4.01
N TYR A 33 -0.74 -13.00 2.96
CA TYR A 33 -1.15 -11.60 2.76
C TYR A 33 -2.61 -11.49 2.29
N LEU A 34 -3.12 -12.48 1.55
CA LEU A 34 -4.50 -12.55 1.07
C LEU A 34 -5.16 -13.87 1.50
N SER A 35 -6.48 -13.83 1.71
CA SER A 35 -7.26 -15.04 2.03
C SER A 35 -7.53 -15.89 0.80
N GLN A 36 -7.89 -17.16 1.01
CA GLN A 36 -8.23 -18.11 -0.07
C GLN A 36 -9.39 -17.63 -0.97
N ASP A 37 -10.24 -16.71 -0.51
CA ASP A 37 -11.32 -16.11 -1.32
C ASP A 37 -10.81 -15.31 -2.53
N TRP A 38 -9.51 -15.04 -2.60
CA TRP A 38 -8.84 -14.39 -3.73
C TRP A 38 -8.27 -15.36 -4.77
N ARG A 39 -8.29 -16.68 -4.53
CA ARG A 39 -7.56 -17.68 -5.35
C ARG A 39 -7.84 -17.60 -6.86
N ASP A 40 -9.09 -17.39 -7.23
CA ASP A 40 -9.51 -17.32 -8.63
C ASP A 40 -9.73 -15.88 -9.13
N ARG A 41 -9.42 -14.88 -8.29
CA ARG A 41 -9.49 -13.46 -8.67
C ARG A 41 -8.26 -13.05 -9.48
N ARG A 42 -8.43 -12.03 -10.32
CA ARG A 42 -7.37 -11.42 -11.12
C ARG A 42 -7.39 -9.90 -10.92
N PRO A 43 -7.11 -9.42 -9.69
CA PRO A 43 -7.27 -8.03 -9.38
C PRO A 43 -6.16 -7.17 -9.98
N ARG A 44 -6.46 -5.87 -10.08
CA ARG A 44 -5.45 -4.85 -10.31
C ARG A 44 -4.78 -4.47 -9.00
N TYR A 45 -3.46 -4.42 -8.99
CA TYR A 45 -2.67 -4.01 -7.84
C TYR A 45 -2.16 -2.59 -7.99
N TYR A 46 -2.25 -1.82 -6.91
CA TYR A 46 -1.76 -0.45 -6.81
C TYR A 46 -0.70 -0.38 -5.71
N PHE A 47 0.52 0.02 -6.06
CA PHE A 47 1.63 0.10 -5.11
C PHE A 47 1.95 1.56 -4.77
N ASP A 48 2.10 1.85 -3.48
CA ASP A 48 2.69 3.08 -2.97
C ASP A 48 3.98 2.73 -2.21
N VAL A 49 5.10 3.27 -2.67
CA VAL A 49 6.42 3.02 -2.13
C VAL A 49 6.74 4.13 -1.14
N ARG A 50 7.07 3.75 0.10
CA ARG A 50 7.44 4.68 1.18
C ARG A 50 8.84 4.36 1.66
N SER A 51 9.73 5.32 1.47
CA SER A 51 11.11 5.26 1.93
C SER A 51 11.24 5.98 3.28
N THR A 52 11.76 5.29 4.30
CA THR A 52 11.95 5.84 5.65
C THR A 52 13.36 5.56 6.17
N SER A 53 13.91 6.48 6.96
CA SER A 53 15.17 6.30 7.69
C SER A 53 15.01 5.38 8.90
N GLU A 54 13.82 5.41 9.51
CA GLU A 54 13.48 4.71 10.74
C GLU A 54 13.18 3.23 10.47
N THR A 55 13.12 2.43 11.54
CA THR A 55 12.75 1.02 11.54
C THR A 55 11.29 0.79 11.12
N TRP A 56 10.96 -0.46 10.77
CA TRP A 56 9.64 -0.84 10.25
C TRP A 56 8.47 -0.58 11.20
N ASP A 57 8.72 -0.51 12.51
CA ASP A 57 7.73 -0.33 13.58
C ASP A 57 7.51 1.14 13.96
N SER A 58 8.38 2.04 13.51
CA SER A 58 8.20 3.48 13.70
C SER A 58 7.06 4.01 12.81
N PRO A 59 6.21 4.95 13.27
CA PRO A 59 5.22 5.62 12.40
C PRO A 59 5.87 6.28 11.19
N PHE A 60 5.14 6.37 10.07
CA PHE A 60 5.61 7.08 8.88
C PHE A 60 4.52 7.99 8.31
N PRO A 61 4.87 9.15 7.72
CA PRO A 61 3.88 10.08 7.22
C PRO A 61 3.07 9.48 6.07
N MET A 62 1.74 9.65 6.13
CA MET A 62 0.81 9.32 5.04
C MET A 62 0.00 10.57 4.69
N GLY A 63 0.32 11.19 3.55
CA GLY A 63 -0.39 12.39 3.12
C GLY A 63 -1.87 12.11 2.81
N SER A 64 -2.75 13.07 3.13
CA SER A 64 -4.21 12.96 2.95
C SER A 64 -4.63 12.54 1.53
N ALA A 65 -3.96 13.05 0.50
CA ALA A 65 -4.20 12.68 -0.89
C ALA A 65 -3.89 11.19 -1.18
N ARG A 66 -2.84 10.63 -0.56
CA ARG A 66 -2.52 9.20 -0.70
C ARG A 66 -3.51 8.35 0.08
N TYR A 67 -3.89 8.78 1.28
CA TYR A 67 -4.91 8.09 2.07
C TYR A 67 -6.25 8.03 1.32
N GLN A 68 -6.67 9.14 0.71
CA GLN A 68 -7.88 9.19 -0.11
C GLN A 68 -7.77 8.26 -1.32
N LYS A 69 -6.64 8.26 -2.03
CA LYS A 69 -6.40 7.31 -3.14
C LYS A 69 -6.48 5.85 -2.70
N MET A 70 -5.88 5.50 -1.56
CA MET A 70 -6.00 4.16 -1.01
C MET A 70 -7.47 3.78 -0.77
N ARG A 71 -8.31 4.72 -0.30
CA ARG A 71 -9.77 4.49 -0.16
C ARG A 71 -10.47 4.29 -1.49
N ASP A 72 -10.12 5.09 -2.50
CA ASP A 72 -10.79 5.05 -3.80
C ASP A 72 -10.37 3.81 -4.63
N LEU A 73 -9.13 3.36 -4.46
CA LEU A 73 -8.53 2.27 -5.24
C LEU A 73 -8.60 0.90 -4.55
N SER A 74 -8.99 0.83 -3.28
CA SER A 74 -9.22 -0.44 -2.58
C SER A 74 -10.65 -0.92 -2.83
N SER A 75 -10.83 -2.01 -3.59
CA SER A 75 -12.15 -2.53 -3.94
C SER A 75 -12.19 -4.06 -3.88
N ASN A 76 -13.27 -4.67 -4.37
CA ASN A 76 -13.34 -6.13 -4.50
C ASN A 76 -12.48 -6.66 -5.67
N ASP A 77 -12.17 -5.81 -6.65
CA ASP A 77 -11.46 -6.16 -7.88
C ASP A 77 -10.05 -5.54 -7.94
N SER A 78 -9.63 -4.89 -6.85
CA SER A 78 -8.32 -4.25 -6.75
C SER A 78 -7.75 -4.31 -5.35
N VAL A 79 -6.42 -4.34 -5.27
CA VAL A 79 -5.68 -4.42 -4.01
C VAL A 79 -4.68 -3.27 -3.95
N TYR A 80 -4.77 -2.46 -2.90
CA TYR A 80 -3.77 -1.43 -2.61
C TYR A 80 -2.69 -1.99 -1.70
N ILE A 81 -1.43 -1.73 -2.03
CA ILE A 81 -0.25 -2.20 -1.30
C ILE A 81 0.65 -1.02 -0.98
N ILE A 82 1.03 -0.87 0.28
CA ILE A 82 2.13 0.01 0.67
C ILE A 82 3.39 -0.83 0.79
N ALA A 83 4.41 -0.54 0.00
CA ALA A 83 5.74 -1.12 0.11
C ALA A 83 6.64 -0.14 0.87
N ARG A 84 6.85 -0.37 2.16
CA ARG A 84 7.74 0.46 2.97
C ARG A 84 9.16 -0.07 2.88
N VAL A 85 10.04 0.69 2.26
CA VAL A 85 11.50 0.50 2.34
C VAL A 85 11.99 1.27 3.57
N PHE A 86 12.55 0.58 4.54
CA PHE A 86 12.97 1.17 5.82
C PHE A 86 14.48 1.05 6.02
N GLU A 87 15.01 1.74 7.04
CA GLU A 87 16.45 1.70 7.38
C GLU A 87 17.40 2.14 6.23
N MET A 88 16.96 3.09 5.41
CA MET A 88 17.65 3.51 4.18
C MET A 88 19.11 3.97 4.33
N TYR A 89 19.55 4.34 5.53
CA TYR A 89 20.89 4.89 5.78
C TYR A 89 21.76 4.02 6.70
N THR A 90 21.26 2.87 7.15
CA THR A 90 21.97 2.02 8.14
C THR A 90 22.70 0.84 7.49
N GLY A 91 22.47 0.60 6.19
CA GLY A 91 22.95 -0.60 5.49
C GLY A 91 22.12 -1.86 5.77
N ALA A 92 21.17 -1.80 6.71
CA ALA A 92 20.20 -2.84 7.01
C ALA A 92 18.86 -2.60 6.28
N ILE A 93 18.93 -2.17 5.01
CA ILE A 93 17.76 -1.83 4.22
C ILE A 93 16.90 -3.09 4.02
N ASP A 94 15.61 -2.98 4.31
CA ASP A 94 14.64 -4.04 4.09
C ASP A 94 13.25 -3.46 3.74
N VAL A 95 12.29 -4.33 3.37
CA VAL A 95 10.98 -3.96 2.86
C VAL A 95 9.86 -4.63 3.65
N LYS A 96 8.87 -3.83 4.06
CA LYS A 96 7.62 -4.32 4.65
C LYS A 96 6.43 -4.00 3.74
N PHE A 97 5.64 -5.02 3.41
CA PHE A 97 4.42 -4.86 2.63
C PHE A 97 3.20 -4.76 3.54
N TYR A 98 2.38 -3.74 3.32
CA TYR A 98 1.04 -3.62 3.91
C TYR A 98 0.03 -3.87 2.79
N VAL A 99 -0.44 -5.11 2.68
CA VAL A 99 -1.43 -5.53 1.69
C VAL A 99 -2.83 -5.23 2.22
N ASN A 100 -3.65 -4.51 1.45
CA ASN A 100 -4.95 -4.00 1.88
C ASN A 100 -4.88 -3.24 3.23
N PRO A 101 -4.17 -2.11 3.33
CA PRO A 101 -3.99 -1.41 4.60
C PRO A 101 -5.31 -1.03 5.29
N LEU A 102 -6.36 -0.69 4.53
CA LEU A 102 -7.70 -0.43 5.10
C LEU A 102 -8.34 -1.67 5.76
N LYS A 103 -8.03 -2.88 5.27
CA LYS A 103 -8.43 -4.13 5.93
C LYS A 103 -7.63 -4.32 7.22
N LEU A 104 -6.31 -4.13 7.17
CA LEU A 104 -5.43 -4.22 8.34
C LEU A 104 -5.87 -3.24 9.45
N TYR A 105 -6.24 -2.01 9.08
CA TYR A 105 -6.77 -1.01 9.99
C TYR A 105 -8.08 -1.47 10.65
N ARG A 106 -9.04 -1.98 9.88
CA ARG A 106 -10.29 -2.55 10.41
C ARG A 106 -10.06 -3.75 11.34
N GLN A 107 -9.01 -4.52 11.08
CA GLN A 107 -8.58 -5.65 11.92
C GLN A 107 -7.72 -5.22 13.12
N ARG A 108 -7.45 -3.91 13.29
CA ARG A 108 -6.60 -3.35 14.35
C ARG A 108 -5.16 -3.88 14.33
N LEU A 109 -4.66 -4.21 13.14
CA LEU A 109 -3.26 -4.64 12.92
C LEU A 109 -2.34 -3.47 12.59
N ILE A 110 -2.91 -2.36 12.12
CA ILE A 110 -2.23 -1.07 11.94
C ILE A 110 -3.14 0.04 12.43
N ASP A 111 -2.56 1.21 12.69
CA ASP A 111 -3.31 2.41 13.03
C ASP A 111 -3.01 3.53 12.01
N PHE A 112 -4.04 4.32 11.71
CA PHE A 112 -3.90 5.57 10.97
C PHE A 112 -4.13 6.70 11.97
N SER A 113 -3.07 7.12 12.66
CA SER A 113 -3.12 8.33 13.48
C SER A 113 -3.26 9.53 12.54
N ALA A 114 -4.37 10.26 12.65
CA ALA A 114 -4.45 11.58 12.05
C ALA A 114 -3.41 12.46 12.73
N ASP A 115 -2.42 12.94 11.97
CA ASP A 115 -1.58 14.05 12.44
C ASP A 115 -2.53 15.18 12.87
N GLU A 116 -2.31 15.67 14.10
CA GLU A 116 -3.11 16.64 14.83
C GLU A 116 -3.87 17.63 13.93
N TYR A 117 -5.18 17.44 13.78
CA TYR A 117 -6.08 18.49 13.31
C TYR A 117 -6.09 19.63 14.34
N THR A 118 -5.10 20.51 14.30
CA THR A 118 -5.08 21.69 15.18
C THR A 118 -6.05 22.75 14.62
N VAL A 119 -7.27 22.75 15.16
CA VAL A 119 -8.18 23.89 15.08
C VAL A 119 -7.73 24.91 16.12
N ARG A 120 -7.45 26.15 15.69
CA ARG A 120 -7.13 27.27 16.58
C ARG A 120 -8.26 28.30 16.50
N PRO A 121 -8.72 28.87 17.63
CA PRO A 121 -9.59 30.03 17.58
C PRO A 121 -8.86 31.22 16.95
N LEU A 122 -9.56 32.01 16.12
CA LEU A 122 -9.13 33.36 15.80
C LEU A 122 -9.58 34.27 16.94
N SER A 123 -8.71 34.49 17.91
CA SER A 123 -8.83 35.59 18.88
C SER A 123 -7.47 36.27 19.03
#